data_AF-A0A2T9XXA9-F1
#
_entry.id   AF-A0A2T9XXA9-F1
#
_cell.length_a   1.000
_cell.length_b   1.000
_cell.length_c   1.000
_cell.angle_alpha   90.00
_cell.angle_beta   90.00
_cell.angle_gamma   90.00
#
_symmetry.space_group_name_H-M   'P 1'
#
loop_
_entity.id
_entity.type
_entity.pdbx_description
1 polymer ?
#
loop_
_entity_poly.entity_id
_entity_poly.type
_entity_poly.pdbx_seq_one_letter_code
_entity_poly.pdbx_strand_id
1 'polypeptide(L)'
;MDFESATLAVVNYRYSSWSFRGWAPLKLANLEMKEVSLLMEDPNFNIEKFKYSPTGLFPTIKLTFKDGSEVYIHDSLSVAEFANEYSLEKNKKSLWPQYFADRAVARSAACEMHSGFSQIRTYCNSNFVRHREFEDRFCPDEVKVDLKRIYELWNSCRKQFLQTRNSATLGESAQGNVKDEGFLFGEYGIVDAFFTPVVFRIVNYSLPCEDEFAKKYIEATKNHSLVKEWIKLAVEEDSYIKHYEEC
;
A
#
# COMPACT_ATOMS: atom_id res chain seq x y z
N MET A 1 0.82 -10.65 21.64
CA MET A 1 -0.27 -10.99 20.72
C MET A 1 -0.48 -12.49 20.74
N ASP A 2 -1.64 -12.93 21.25
CA ASP A 2 -1.98 -14.33 21.57
C ASP A 2 -3.26 -14.81 20.84
N PHE A 3 -3.45 -14.40 19.58
CA PHE A 3 -4.47 -15.00 18.72
C PHE A 3 -3.99 -16.36 18.19
N GLU A 4 -4.92 -17.28 17.94
CA GLU A 4 -4.66 -18.63 17.41
C GLU A 4 -4.59 -18.64 15.89
N SER A 5 -5.43 -17.84 15.22
CA SER A 5 -5.41 -17.73 13.76
C SER A 5 -5.78 -16.34 13.28
N ALA A 6 -5.34 -16.02 12.07
CA ALA A 6 -5.64 -14.79 11.36
C ALA A 6 -6.19 -15.09 9.96
N THR A 7 -7.25 -14.40 9.56
CA THR A 7 -7.79 -14.43 8.19
C THR A 7 -7.85 -13.01 7.65
N LEU A 8 -7.13 -12.73 6.56
CA LEU A 8 -7.25 -11.49 5.81
C LEU A 8 -8.26 -11.69 4.68
N ALA A 9 -9.29 -10.86 4.67
CA ALA A 9 -10.18 -10.74 3.54
C ALA A 9 -9.84 -9.51 2.70
N VAL A 10 -9.76 -9.72 1.39
CA VAL A 10 -9.55 -8.71 0.36
C VAL A 10 -10.66 -8.81 -0.68
N VAL A 11 -10.80 -7.76 -1.48
CA VAL A 11 -11.59 -7.79 -2.72
C VAL A 11 -10.69 -7.59 -3.90
N ASN A 12 -10.97 -8.34 -4.98
CA ASN A 12 -10.29 -8.34 -6.27
C ASN A 12 -8.82 -7.91 -6.21
N TYR A 13 -7.88 -8.85 -6.20
CA TYR A 13 -6.44 -8.55 -6.28
C TYR A 13 -6.14 -7.61 -7.45
N ARG A 14 -6.83 -7.79 -8.58
CA ARG A 14 -6.65 -6.96 -9.78
C ARG A 14 -7.00 -5.49 -9.58
N TYR A 15 -8.05 -5.17 -8.84
CA TYR A 15 -8.66 -3.83 -8.86
C TYR A 15 -8.56 -3.07 -7.54
N SER A 16 -8.40 -3.75 -6.39
CA SER A 16 -8.53 -3.06 -5.11
C SER A 16 -7.22 -2.49 -4.59
N SER A 17 -7.07 -1.17 -4.78
CA SER A 17 -5.97 -0.43 -4.16
C SER A 17 -5.99 -0.45 -2.63
N TRP A 18 -7.16 -0.54 -1.99
CA TRP A 18 -7.25 -0.60 -0.53
C TRP A 18 -6.81 -1.95 0.01
N SER A 19 -7.21 -3.04 -0.65
CA SER A 19 -6.80 -4.39 -0.29
C SER A 19 -5.27 -4.52 -0.26
N PHE A 20 -4.57 -4.03 -1.32
CA PHE A 20 -3.11 -4.03 -1.37
C PHE A 20 -2.48 -3.32 -0.16
N ARG A 21 -3.04 -2.15 0.22
CA ARG A 21 -2.52 -1.33 1.32
C ARG A 21 -2.60 -2.00 2.69
N GLY A 22 -3.53 -2.94 2.90
CA GLY A 22 -3.56 -3.77 4.10
C GLY A 22 -2.75 -5.07 3.96
N TRP A 23 -2.78 -5.68 2.79
CA TRP A 23 -2.08 -6.93 2.52
C TRP A 23 -0.56 -6.77 2.61
N ALA A 24 0.03 -5.78 1.94
CA ALA A 24 1.48 -5.63 1.86
C ALA A 24 2.13 -5.43 3.25
N PRO A 25 1.60 -4.58 4.17
CA PRO A 25 2.10 -4.50 5.54
C PRO A 25 2.04 -5.82 6.30
N LEU A 26 0.98 -6.62 6.15
CA LEU A 26 0.87 -7.93 6.82
C LEU A 26 1.92 -8.93 6.30
N LYS A 27 2.21 -8.89 4.99
CA LYS A 27 3.29 -9.70 4.38
C LYS A 27 4.68 -9.21 4.82
N LEU A 28 4.90 -7.90 4.91
CA LEU A 28 6.13 -7.33 5.47
C LEU A 28 6.33 -7.75 6.94
N ALA A 29 5.25 -7.84 7.70
CA ALA A 29 5.25 -8.33 9.07
C ALA A 29 5.48 -9.85 9.17
N ASN A 30 5.58 -10.56 8.04
CA ASN A 30 5.66 -12.02 7.97
C ASN A 30 4.59 -12.71 8.83
N LEU A 31 3.38 -12.15 8.83
CA LEU A 31 2.25 -12.72 9.54
C LEU A 31 1.73 -13.93 8.76
N GLU A 32 1.68 -15.09 9.41
CA GLU A 32 1.00 -16.26 8.86
C GLU A 32 -0.52 -16.04 8.98
N MET A 33 -1.20 -16.01 7.83
CA MET A 33 -2.64 -15.73 7.75
C MET A 33 -3.26 -16.48 6.58
N LYS A 34 -4.54 -16.85 6.73
CA LYS A 34 -5.36 -17.29 5.61
C LYS A 34 -5.78 -16.07 4.79
N GLU A 35 -5.54 -16.09 3.48
CA GLU A 35 -6.01 -15.05 2.57
C GLU A 35 -7.32 -15.50 1.90
N VAL A 36 -8.31 -14.61 1.85
CA VAL A 36 -9.59 -14.81 1.17
C VAL A 36 -9.82 -13.62 0.24
N SER A 37 -9.88 -13.86 -1.07
CA SER A 37 -10.33 -12.85 -2.04
C SER A 37 -11.80 -13.04 -2.36
N LEU A 38 -12.56 -11.95 -2.29
CA LEU A 38 -13.92 -11.88 -2.80
C LEU A 38 -13.93 -11.11 -4.13
N LEU A 39 -14.70 -11.63 -5.08
CA LEU A 39 -14.88 -11.00 -6.39
C LEU A 39 -16.14 -10.13 -6.36
N MET A 40 -16.01 -8.85 -6.65
CA MET A 40 -17.15 -7.91 -6.66
C MET A 40 -18.21 -8.25 -7.72
N GLU A 41 -17.81 -8.95 -8.77
CA GLU A 41 -18.67 -9.46 -9.84
C GLU A 41 -19.47 -10.72 -9.48
N ASP A 42 -19.14 -11.39 -8.37
CA ASP A 42 -19.93 -12.53 -7.88
C ASP A 42 -21.34 -12.05 -7.49
N PRO A 43 -22.42 -12.67 -8.01
CA PRO A 43 -23.79 -12.32 -7.64
C PRO A 43 -24.06 -12.35 -6.13
N ASN A 44 -23.35 -13.18 -5.37
CA ASN A 44 -23.49 -13.32 -3.92
C ASN A 44 -22.59 -12.36 -3.13
N PHE A 45 -21.73 -11.57 -3.78
CA PHE A 45 -20.77 -10.69 -3.12
C PHE A 45 -21.39 -9.82 -2.02
N ASN A 46 -22.56 -9.23 -2.29
CA ASN A 46 -23.23 -8.33 -1.35
C ASN A 46 -23.75 -9.02 -0.09
N ILE A 47 -23.91 -10.34 -0.10
CA ILE A 47 -24.31 -11.16 1.04
C ILE A 47 -23.06 -11.73 1.72
N GLU A 48 -22.16 -12.33 0.95
CA GLU A 48 -20.98 -13.03 1.47
C GLU A 48 -19.96 -12.09 2.13
N LYS A 49 -19.84 -10.83 1.67
CA LYS A 49 -18.86 -9.89 2.22
C LYS A 49 -18.99 -9.66 3.72
N PHE A 50 -20.21 -9.72 4.26
CA PHE A 50 -20.47 -9.48 5.67
C PHE A 50 -20.03 -10.64 6.58
N LYS A 51 -19.74 -11.82 6.02
CA LYS A 51 -19.11 -12.93 6.76
C LYS A 51 -17.65 -12.64 7.10
N TYR A 52 -17.02 -11.74 6.35
CA TYR A 52 -15.59 -11.44 6.45
C TYR A 52 -15.32 -10.02 6.95
N SER A 53 -16.23 -9.08 6.67
CA SER A 53 -16.11 -7.68 7.08
C SER A 53 -17.44 -7.17 7.65
N PRO A 54 -17.49 -6.84 8.96
CA PRO A 54 -18.68 -6.24 9.56
C PRO A 54 -19.11 -4.92 8.90
N THR A 55 -18.16 -4.17 8.33
CA THR A 55 -18.43 -2.90 7.64
C THR A 55 -18.79 -3.10 6.16
N GLY A 56 -18.61 -4.31 5.63
CA GLY A 56 -18.73 -4.60 4.20
C GLY A 56 -17.62 -3.98 3.33
N LEU A 57 -16.57 -3.43 3.97
CA LEU A 57 -15.41 -2.81 3.32
C LEU A 57 -14.15 -3.64 3.56
N PHE A 58 -13.20 -3.55 2.62
CA PHE A 58 -11.97 -4.33 2.63
C PHE A 58 -10.74 -3.42 2.44
N PRO A 59 -9.58 -3.78 3.01
CA PRO A 59 -9.26 -5.03 3.68
C PRO A 59 -9.85 -5.13 5.09
N THR A 60 -10.07 -6.36 5.56
CA THR A 60 -10.39 -6.64 6.96
C THR A 60 -9.63 -7.88 7.41
N ILE A 61 -8.98 -7.81 8.57
CA ILE A 61 -8.38 -8.98 9.21
C ILE A 61 -9.25 -9.42 10.38
N LYS A 62 -9.56 -10.71 10.40
CA LYS A 62 -10.20 -11.40 11.51
C LYS A 62 -9.16 -12.16 12.29
N LEU A 63 -9.04 -11.88 13.58
CA LEU A 63 -8.25 -12.63 14.54
C LEU A 63 -9.19 -13.52 15.35
N THR A 64 -8.85 -14.79 15.49
CA THR A 64 -9.56 -15.73 16.36
C THR A 64 -8.64 -16.16 17.50
N PHE A 65 -9.10 -16.02 18.74
CA PHE A 65 -8.36 -16.37 19.95
C PHE A 65 -8.74 -17.77 20.46
N LYS A 66 -7.92 -18.31 21.36
CA LYS A 66 -8.09 -19.67 21.91
C LYS A 66 -9.40 -19.88 22.69
N ASP A 67 -9.98 -18.81 23.22
CA ASP A 67 -11.28 -18.85 23.89
C ASP A 67 -12.46 -18.76 22.92
N GLY A 68 -12.18 -18.74 21.61
CA GLY A 68 -13.17 -18.61 20.55
C GLY A 68 -13.60 -17.17 20.28
N SER A 69 -13.09 -16.18 21.01
CA SER A 69 -13.40 -14.78 20.73
C SER A 69 -12.78 -14.33 19.40
N GLU A 70 -13.46 -13.39 18.73
CA GLU A 70 -13.04 -12.86 17.44
C GLU A 70 -12.87 -11.34 17.51
N VAL A 71 -11.83 -10.83 16.86
CA VAL A 71 -11.59 -9.40 16.67
C VAL A 71 -11.47 -9.12 15.18
N TYR A 72 -12.18 -8.09 14.71
CA TYR A 72 -12.11 -7.63 13.32
C TYR A 72 -11.42 -6.27 13.28
N ILE A 73 -10.35 -6.16 12.51
CA ILE A 73 -9.62 -4.91 12.28
C ILE A 73 -9.88 -4.50 10.83
N HIS A 74 -10.55 -3.37 10.65
CA HIS A 74 -10.96 -2.82 9.36
C HIS A 74 -10.28 -1.47 9.11
N ASP A 75 -10.28 -1.00 7.86
CA ASP A 75 -9.49 0.13 7.34
C ASP A 75 -8.01 -0.23 7.10
N SER A 76 -7.51 0.05 5.90
CA SER A 76 -6.15 -0.35 5.51
C SER A 76 -5.05 0.27 6.38
N LEU A 77 -5.25 1.47 6.92
CA LEU A 77 -4.28 2.11 7.80
C LEU A 77 -4.29 1.48 9.19
N SER A 78 -5.47 1.14 9.70
CA SER A 78 -5.59 0.37 10.96
C SER A 78 -4.95 -1.01 10.84
N VAL A 79 -5.19 -1.72 9.72
CA VAL A 79 -4.55 -3.00 9.41
C VAL A 79 -3.02 -2.86 9.33
N ALA A 80 -2.52 -1.77 8.73
CA ALA A 80 -1.08 -1.52 8.63
C ALA A 80 -0.43 -1.22 9.98
N GLU A 81 -1.08 -0.47 10.87
CA GLU A 81 -0.58 -0.24 12.23
C GLU A 81 -0.59 -1.54 13.05
N PHE A 82 -1.64 -2.37 12.92
CA PHE A 82 -1.64 -3.72 13.51
C PHE A 82 -0.45 -4.56 13.01
N ALA A 83 -0.18 -4.54 11.71
CA ALA A 83 0.97 -5.25 11.13
C ALA A 83 2.31 -4.75 11.72
N ASN A 84 2.44 -3.43 11.93
CA ASN A 84 3.61 -2.85 12.56
C ASN A 84 3.76 -3.27 14.03
N GLU A 85 2.67 -3.24 14.81
CA GLU A 85 2.67 -3.72 16.20
C GLU A 85 3.05 -5.21 16.28
N TYR A 86 2.48 -6.04 15.41
CA TYR A 86 2.82 -7.46 15.31
C TYR A 86 4.30 -7.66 15.00
N SER A 87 4.83 -6.96 14.00
CA SER A 87 6.24 -7.06 13.59
C SER A 87 7.19 -6.59 14.69
N LEU A 88 6.84 -5.51 15.42
CA LEU A 88 7.61 -5.05 16.57
C LEU A 88 7.64 -6.11 17.69
N GLU A 89 6.51 -6.77 17.95
CA GLU A 89 6.44 -7.79 18.99
C GLU A 89 7.19 -9.08 18.60
N LYS A 90 6.92 -9.62 17.41
CA LYS A 90 7.37 -10.95 16.97
C LYS A 90 8.70 -10.93 16.23
N ASN A 91 8.94 -9.92 15.39
CA ASN A 91 10.13 -9.84 14.54
C ASN A 91 11.16 -8.83 15.05
N LYS A 92 10.82 -8.03 16.08
CA LYS A 92 11.64 -6.93 16.61
C LYS A 92 12.06 -5.92 15.54
N LYS A 93 11.26 -5.78 14.48
CA LYS A 93 11.49 -4.85 13.36
C LYS A 93 10.26 -3.96 13.16
N SER A 94 10.48 -2.65 13.15
CA SER A 94 9.46 -1.66 12.79
C SER A 94 9.22 -1.68 11.28
N LEU A 95 7.97 -1.56 10.86
CA LEU A 95 7.58 -1.37 9.45
C LEU A 95 7.51 0.11 9.06
N TRP A 96 7.51 0.99 10.07
CA TRP A 96 7.79 2.41 9.94
C TRP A 96 9.28 2.71 10.17
N PRO A 97 9.78 3.89 9.77
CA PRO A 97 11.11 4.34 10.17
C PRO A 97 11.33 4.28 11.69
N GLN A 98 12.54 3.91 12.12
CA GLN A 98 12.85 3.80 13.55
C GLN A 98 13.03 5.17 14.21
N TYR A 99 13.63 6.13 13.50
CA TYR A 99 13.75 7.49 14.02
C TYR A 99 12.38 8.18 14.08
N PHE A 100 12.07 8.84 15.20
CA PHE A 100 10.73 9.34 15.46
C PHE A 100 10.31 10.43 14.46
N ALA A 101 11.22 11.30 14.02
CA ALA A 101 10.91 12.37 13.07
C ALA A 101 10.61 11.80 11.68
N ASP A 102 11.43 10.84 11.22
CA ASP A 102 11.20 10.13 9.95
C ASP A 102 9.85 9.38 10.00
N ARG A 103 9.55 8.72 11.13
CA ARG A 103 8.27 8.04 11.34
C ARG A 103 7.08 9.00 11.32
N ALA A 104 7.22 10.18 11.92
CA ALA A 104 6.16 11.19 11.91
C ALA A 104 5.87 11.66 10.48
N VAL A 105 6.91 11.92 9.68
CA VAL A 105 6.74 12.31 8.27
C VAL A 105 6.17 11.16 7.44
N ALA A 106 6.64 9.92 7.64
CA ALA A 106 6.12 8.74 6.94
C ALA A 106 4.62 8.51 7.22
N ARG A 107 4.20 8.66 8.48
CA ARG A 107 2.78 8.58 8.87
C ARG A 107 1.95 9.69 8.24
N SER A 108 2.43 10.93 8.26
CA SER A 108 1.75 12.05 7.60
C SER A 108 1.56 11.79 6.11
N ALA A 109 2.59 11.29 5.42
CA ALA A 109 2.49 10.96 4.00
C ALA A 109 1.50 9.82 3.71
N ALA A 110 1.50 8.77 4.53
CA ALA A 110 0.53 7.68 4.43
C ALA A 110 -0.91 8.16 4.70
N CYS A 111 -1.12 9.00 5.71
CA CYS A 111 -2.42 9.60 6.02
C CYS A 111 -2.92 10.53 4.92
N GLU A 112 -2.03 11.34 4.33
CA GLU A 112 -2.37 12.20 3.20
C GLU A 112 -2.79 11.35 1.99
N MET A 113 -2.12 10.22 1.73
CA MET A 113 -2.60 9.25 0.74
C MET A 113 -3.93 8.60 1.13
N HIS A 114 -4.11 8.23 2.39
CA HIS A 114 -5.33 7.56 2.85
C HIS A 114 -6.58 8.44 2.70
N SER A 115 -6.43 9.75 2.93
CA SER A 115 -7.55 10.71 2.98
C SER A 115 -7.61 11.70 1.80
N GLY A 116 -6.56 11.80 0.98
CA GLY A 116 -6.41 12.80 -0.08
C GLY A 116 -6.37 12.21 -1.50
N PHE A 117 -5.85 12.99 -2.45
CA PHE A 117 -5.67 12.61 -3.85
C PHE A 117 -6.94 12.03 -4.50
N SER A 118 -8.07 12.71 -4.32
CA SER A 118 -9.37 12.25 -4.85
C SER A 118 -9.40 12.27 -6.37
N GLN A 119 -8.70 13.20 -7.01
CA GLN A 119 -8.76 13.40 -8.46
C GLN A 119 -8.10 12.22 -9.16
N ILE A 120 -6.84 11.90 -8.84
CA ILE A 120 -6.17 10.74 -9.44
C ILE A 120 -6.91 9.43 -9.10
N ARG A 121 -7.53 9.31 -7.91
CA ARG A 121 -8.29 8.10 -7.55
C ARG A 121 -9.60 7.97 -8.33
N THR A 122 -10.18 9.08 -8.79
CA THR A 122 -11.44 9.11 -9.55
C THR A 122 -11.19 8.94 -11.04
N TYR A 123 -10.21 9.66 -11.60
CA TYR A 123 -9.90 9.62 -13.03
C TYR A 123 -9.00 8.45 -13.43
N CYS A 124 -8.17 7.94 -12.50
CA CYS A 124 -7.25 6.84 -12.75
C CYS A 124 -7.62 5.67 -11.83
N ASN A 125 -8.57 4.86 -12.27
CA ASN A 125 -8.99 3.65 -11.57
C ASN A 125 -7.83 2.65 -11.41
N SER A 126 -7.79 1.94 -10.28
CA SER A 126 -6.72 0.98 -9.97
C SER A 126 -6.87 -0.30 -10.79
N ASN A 127 -5.78 -0.75 -11.40
CA ASN A 127 -5.66 -2.05 -12.05
C ASN A 127 -4.19 -2.48 -11.95
N PHE A 128 -3.86 -3.61 -11.33
CA PHE A 128 -2.47 -4.02 -11.12
C PHE A 128 -1.85 -4.79 -12.30
N VAL A 129 -2.68 -5.31 -13.19
CA VAL A 129 -2.24 -6.20 -14.29
C VAL A 129 -2.19 -5.46 -15.63
N ARG A 130 -2.95 -4.38 -15.75
CA ARG A 130 -3.07 -3.63 -16.99
C ARG A 130 -1.80 -2.83 -17.26
N HIS A 131 -1.28 -2.95 -18.47
CA HIS A 131 -0.24 -2.09 -19.02
C HIS A 131 -0.80 -1.44 -20.29
N ARG A 132 -1.25 -0.19 -20.21
CA ARG A 132 -1.58 0.58 -21.41
C ARG A 132 -0.39 1.47 -21.75
N GLU A 133 0.08 1.35 -22.98
CA GLU A 133 0.94 2.33 -23.63
C GLU A 133 -0.01 3.26 -24.38
N PHE A 134 -0.50 4.30 -23.70
CA PHE A 134 -1.25 5.34 -24.39
C PHE A 134 -0.26 6.35 -24.97
N GLU A 135 -0.17 6.42 -26.29
CA GLU A 135 0.68 7.40 -26.98
C GLU A 135 0.14 8.84 -26.94
N ASP A 136 -0.95 9.12 -26.22
CA ASP A 136 -1.38 10.50 -25.97
C ASP A 136 -1.74 10.80 -24.51
N ARG A 137 -1.17 11.92 -24.05
CA ARG A 137 -1.00 12.41 -22.67
C ARG A 137 -2.30 12.91 -22.03
N PHE A 138 -3.34 12.09 -21.98
CA PHE A 138 -4.55 12.49 -21.26
C PHE A 138 -4.30 12.52 -19.75
N CYS A 139 -4.02 13.72 -19.25
CA CYS A 139 -3.96 14.02 -17.83
C CYS A 139 -4.83 15.26 -17.58
N PRO A 140 -6.02 15.10 -16.98
CA PRO A 140 -6.84 16.23 -16.54
C PRO A 140 -6.04 17.17 -15.64
N ASP A 141 -6.33 18.47 -15.69
CA ASP A 141 -5.59 19.47 -14.90
C ASP A 141 -5.75 19.22 -13.40
N GLU A 142 -6.88 18.69 -12.96
CA GLU A 142 -7.14 18.29 -11.59
C GLU A 142 -6.23 17.12 -11.16
N VAL A 143 -5.94 16.18 -12.07
CA VAL A 143 -4.98 15.09 -11.81
C VAL A 143 -3.56 15.64 -11.75
N LYS A 144 -3.21 16.67 -12.54
CA LYS A 144 -1.89 17.32 -12.46
C LYS A 144 -1.65 17.97 -11.10
N VAL A 145 -2.68 18.52 -10.46
CA VAL A 145 -2.60 19.07 -9.09
C VAL A 145 -2.23 17.97 -8.09
N ASP A 146 -2.93 16.83 -8.13
CA ASP A 146 -2.63 15.67 -7.28
C ASP A 146 -1.21 15.16 -7.54
N LEU A 147 -0.81 14.98 -8.81
CA LEU A 147 0.53 14.50 -9.19
C LEU A 147 1.63 15.41 -8.66
N LYS A 148 1.48 16.73 -8.83
CA LYS A 148 2.42 17.71 -8.30
C LYS A 148 2.60 17.52 -6.79
N ARG A 149 1.50 17.41 -6.04
CA ARG A 149 1.56 17.23 -4.59
C ARG A 149 2.18 15.89 -4.20
N ILE A 150 1.87 14.81 -4.92
CA ILE A 150 2.45 13.48 -4.71
C ILE A 150 3.97 13.54 -4.88
N TYR A 151 4.47 14.15 -5.95
CA TYR A 151 5.91 14.26 -6.19
C TYR A 151 6.61 15.14 -5.15
N GLU A 152 6.00 16.27 -4.75
CA GLU A 152 6.51 17.09 -3.65
C GLU A 152 6.58 16.31 -2.34
N LEU A 153 5.56 15.51 -2.04
CA LEU A 153 5.48 14.70 -0.83
C LEU A 153 6.54 13.58 -0.82
N TRP A 154 6.74 12.88 -1.94
CA TRP A 154 7.77 11.87 -2.09
C TRP A 154 9.18 12.46 -1.94
N ASN A 155 9.46 13.59 -2.60
CA ASN A 155 10.71 14.32 -2.42
C ASN A 155 10.90 14.78 -0.97
N SER A 156 9.85 15.24 -0.31
CA SER A 156 9.91 15.66 1.10
C SER A 156 10.26 14.50 2.02
N CYS A 157 9.64 13.32 1.83
CA CYS A 157 9.99 12.11 2.57
C CYS A 157 11.45 11.73 2.34
N ARG A 158 11.88 11.73 1.07
CA ARG A 158 13.25 11.38 0.70
C ARG A 158 14.27 12.34 1.30
N LYS A 159 13.98 13.64 1.28
CA LYS A 159 14.80 14.68 1.90
C LYS A 159 14.91 14.46 3.41
N GLN A 160 13.80 14.18 4.09
CA GLN A 160 13.78 13.87 5.53
C GLN A 160 14.67 12.65 5.84
N PHE A 161 14.52 11.56 5.09
CA PHE A 161 15.36 10.37 5.24
C PHE A 161 16.85 10.68 5.07
N LEU A 162 17.23 11.42 4.01
CA LEU A 162 18.63 11.78 3.75
C LEU A 162 19.20 12.74 4.80
N GLN A 163 18.39 13.65 5.35
CA GLN A 163 18.80 14.53 6.44
C GLN A 163 19.13 13.76 7.71
N THR A 164 18.28 12.80 8.09
CA THR A 164 18.54 11.94 9.23
C THR A 164 19.75 11.03 8.97
N ARG A 165 19.90 10.50 7.75
CA ARG A 165 20.97 9.55 7.37
C ARG A 165 22.35 10.20 7.37
N ASN A 166 22.44 11.43 6.85
CA ASN A 166 23.69 12.17 6.71
C ASN A 166 23.94 13.12 7.89
N SER A 167 23.19 12.97 8.98
CA SER A 167 23.35 13.83 10.14
C SER A 167 24.69 13.58 10.82
N ALA A 168 25.46 14.65 11.05
CA ALA A 168 26.71 14.57 11.80
C ALA A 168 26.49 14.37 13.31
N THR A 169 25.27 14.58 13.81
CA THR A 169 24.93 14.52 15.24
C THR A 169 24.13 13.28 15.62
N LEU A 170 23.48 12.64 14.66
CA LEU A 170 22.80 11.36 14.87
C LEU A 170 23.77 10.24 14.49
N GLY A 171 23.95 9.26 15.38
CA GLY A 171 24.75 8.08 15.04
C GLY A 171 24.08 7.23 13.95
N GLU A 172 24.84 6.37 13.28
CA GLU A 172 24.35 5.48 12.20
C GLU A 172 23.13 4.63 12.63
N SER A 173 23.06 4.27 13.91
CA SER A 173 21.97 3.49 14.49
C SER A 173 20.68 4.26 14.71
N ALA A 174 20.68 5.60 14.63
CA ALA A 174 19.49 6.42 14.86
C ALA A 174 18.38 6.10 13.85
N GLN A 175 18.75 5.69 12.64
CA GLN A 175 17.82 5.24 11.60
C GLN A 175 17.46 3.75 11.69
N GLY A 176 18.07 2.99 12.59
CA GLY A 176 17.88 1.56 12.69
C GLY A 176 18.71 0.73 11.71
N ASN A 177 19.85 1.26 11.25
CA ASN A 177 20.74 0.60 10.27
C ASN A 177 20.04 0.24 8.96
N VAL A 178 19.04 1.04 8.56
CA VAL A 178 18.22 0.82 7.36
C VAL A 178 19.06 0.98 6.09
N LYS A 179 18.94 0.02 5.17
CA LYS A 179 19.57 0.11 3.85
C LYS A 179 18.85 1.13 2.99
N ASP A 180 19.60 1.77 2.09
CA ASP A 180 19.01 2.66 1.11
C ASP A 180 18.74 1.90 -0.19
N GLU A 181 17.54 1.34 -0.29
CA GLU A 181 17.06 0.58 -1.45
C GLU A 181 16.27 1.47 -2.43
N GLY A 182 16.29 2.79 -2.22
CA GLY A 182 15.65 3.77 -3.10
C GLY A 182 14.18 4.06 -2.77
N PHE A 183 13.64 3.52 -1.67
CA PHE A 183 12.30 3.84 -1.19
C PHE A 183 12.26 5.14 -0.38
N LEU A 184 11.05 5.59 -0.02
CA LEU A 184 10.83 6.91 0.59
C LEU A 184 11.67 7.14 1.86
N PHE A 185 11.85 6.08 2.65
CA PHE A 185 12.71 6.06 3.85
C PHE A 185 13.76 4.94 3.81
N GLY A 186 14.29 4.64 2.62
CA GLY A 186 15.37 3.66 2.43
C GLY A 186 14.87 2.29 1.99
N GLU A 187 14.30 1.52 2.90
CA GLU A 187 13.68 0.20 2.64
C GLU A 187 12.17 0.34 2.39
N TYR A 188 11.56 -0.65 1.72
CA TYR A 188 10.12 -0.67 1.47
C TYR A 188 9.35 -0.84 2.79
N GLY A 189 8.53 0.15 3.15
CA GLY A 189 7.73 0.15 4.37
C GLY A 189 6.25 0.42 4.13
N ILE A 190 5.52 0.72 5.22
CA ILE A 190 4.07 0.98 5.13
C ILE A 190 3.77 2.18 4.23
N VAL A 191 4.56 3.26 4.30
CA VAL A 191 4.35 4.42 3.44
C VAL A 191 4.44 4.05 1.95
N ASP A 192 5.36 3.15 1.59
CA ASP A 192 5.53 2.68 0.22
C ASP A 192 4.39 1.76 -0.23
N ALA A 193 3.89 0.91 0.68
CA ALA A 193 2.69 0.13 0.44
C ALA A 193 1.47 1.03 0.13
N PHE A 194 1.36 2.18 0.79
CA PHE A 194 0.27 3.15 0.58
C PHE A 194 0.36 3.85 -0.78
N PHE A 195 1.57 4.12 -1.28
CA PHE A 195 1.80 4.74 -2.58
C PHE A 195 1.92 3.76 -3.73
N THR A 196 2.11 2.46 -3.48
CA THR A 196 2.21 1.47 -4.55
C THR A 196 1.02 1.50 -5.51
N PRO A 197 -0.25 1.54 -5.08
CA PRO A 197 -1.35 1.67 -6.03
C PRO A 197 -1.38 3.01 -6.80
N VAL A 198 -0.68 4.05 -6.32
CA VAL A 198 -0.51 5.31 -7.06
C VAL A 198 0.55 5.14 -8.14
N VAL A 199 1.63 4.42 -7.86
CA VAL A 199 2.64 4.05 -8.86
C VAL A 199 1.99 3.36 -10.06
N PHE A 200 1.11 2.39 -9.83
CA PHE A 200 0.38 1.72 -10.92
C PHE A 200 -0.56 2.66 -11.68
N ARG A 201 -1.22 3.63 -11.01
CA ARG A 201 -2.00 4.65 -11.71
C ARG A 201 -1.14 5.51 -12.61
N ILE A 202 0.03 5.95 -12.13
CA ILE A 202 0.96 6.75 -12.93
C ILE A 202 1.41 5.98 -14.17
N VAL A 203 1.76 4.71 -14.00
CA VAL A 203 2.26 3.86 -15.09
C VAL A 203 1.16 3.54 -16.09
N ASN A 204 0.00 3.07 -15.63
CA ASN A 204 -1.04 2.51 -16.49
C ASN A 204 -1.83 3.55 -17.27
N TYR A 205 -1.80 4.80 -16.82
CA TYR A 205 -2.40 5.94 -17.49
C TYR A 205 -1.35 6.84 -18.13
N SER A 206 -0.08 6.40 -18.17
CA SER A 206 1.03 7.14 -18.78
C SER A 206 1.11 8.60 -18.29
N LEU A 207 0.87 8.81 -16.98
CA LEU A 207 0.81 10.15 -16.39
C LEU A 207 2.20 10.82 -16.41
N PRO A 208 2.28 12.14 -16.60
CA PRO A 208 3.55 12.85 -16.72
C PRO A 208 4.35 12.79 -15.42
N CYS A 209 5.60 12.35 -15.53
CA CYS A 209 6.55 12.26 -14.42
C CYS A 209 7.90 12.82 -14.86
N GLU A 210 8.15 14.11 -14.61
CA GLU A 210 9.45 14.75 -14.90
C GLU A 210 10.44 14.61 -13.74
N ASP A 211 9.93 14.31 -12.53
CA ASP A 211 10.74 14.19 -11.32
C ASP A 211 11.63 12.94 -11.33
N GLU A 212 12.94 13.14 -11.20
CA GLU A 212 13.95 12.08 -11.30
C GLU A 212 13.90 11.07 -10.14
N PHE A 213 13.57 11.53 -8.93
CA PHE A 213 13.41 10.62 -7.80
C PHE A 213 12.15 9.76 -7.98
N ALA A 214 11.03 10.38 -8.37
CA ALA A 214 9.78 9.69 -8.62
C ALA A 214 9.92 8.60 -9.69
N LYS A 215 10.63 8.86 -10.80
CA LYS A 215 10.93 7.83 -11.83
C LYS A 215 11.63 6.60 -11.24
N LYS A 216 12.67 6.82 -10.42
CA LYS A 216 13.42 5.75 -9.76
C LYS A 216 12.56 5.00 -8.74
N TYR A 217 11.76 5.74 -7.98
CA TYR A 217 10.86 5.21 -6.98
C TYR A 217 9.75 4.33 -7.60
N ILE A 218 9.19 4.77 -8.72
CA ILE A 218 8.22 4.00 -9.52
C ILE A 218 8.83 2.67 -9.94
N GLU A 219 10.06 2.67 -10.47
CA GLU A 219 10.70 1.45 -10.95
C GLU A 219 11.12 0.52 -9.79
N ALA A 220 11.62 1.05 -8.68
CA ALA A 220 11.91 0.27 -7.48
C ALA A 220 10.64 -0.40 -6.93
N THR A 221 9.53 0.35 -6.87
CA THR A 221 8.23 -0.14 -6.38
C THR A 221 7.68 -1.26 -7.24
N LYS A 222 7.66 -1.09 -8.57
CA LYS A 222 7.22 -2.15 -9.50
C LYS A 222 8.03 -3.43 -9.37
N ASN A 223 9.31 -3.30 -9.05
CA ASN A 223 10.23 -4.44 -8.95
C ASN A 223 10.23 -5.13 -7.59
N HIS A 224 9.57 -4.54 -6.59
CA HIS A 224 9.50 -5.10 -5.24
C HIS A 224 8.83 -6.48 -5.24
N SER A 225 9.33 -7.41 -4.43
CA SER A 225 8.89 -8.81 -4.41
C SER A 225 7.40 -8.96 -4.09
N LEU A 226 6.90 -8.21 -3.08
CA LEU A 226 5.49 -8.23 -2.71
C LEU A 226 4.59 -7.68 -3.82
N VAL A 227 5.07 -6.72 -4.62
CA VAL A 227 4.30 -6.19 -5.75
C VAL A 227 4.18 -7.25 -6.84
N LYS A 228 5.27 -7.99 -7.12
CA LYS A 228 5.25 -9.11 -8.05
C LYS A 228 4.34 -10.25 -7.58
N GLU A 229 4.35 -10.56 -6.28
CA GLU A 229 3.44 -11.55 -5.69
C GLU A 229 1.98 -11.13 -5.82
N TRP A 230 1.65 -9.86 -5.52
CA TRP A 230 0.28 -9.35 -5.69
C TRP A 230 -0.18 -9.39 -7.15
N ILE A 231 0.68 -9.01 -8.10
CA ILE A 231 0.37 -9.11 -9.54
C ILE A 231 0.10 -10.55 -9.93
N LYS A 232 0.91 -11.50 -9.43
CA LYS A 232 0.68 -12.93 -9.70
C LYS A 232 -0.71 -13.36 -9.25
N LEU A 233 -1.09 -13.03 -8.01
CA LEU A 233 -2.43 -13.31 -7.49
C LEU A 233 -3.53 -12.65 -8.34
N ALA A 234 -3.31 -11.40 -8.76
CA ALA A 234 -4.24 -10.66 -9.63
C ALA A 234 -4.38 -11.24 -11.04
N VAL A 235 -3.35 -11.89 -11.58
CA VAL A 235 -3.38 -12.58 -12.88
C VAL A 235 -4.08 -13.93 -12.77
N GLU A 236 -3.85 -14.66 -11.67
CA GLU A 236 -4.50 -15.95 -11.39
C GLU A 236 -5.98 -15.80 -11.04
N GLU A 237 -6.37 -14.63 -10.51
CA GLU A 237 -7.76 -14.26 -10.28
C GLU A 237 -8.47 -14.00 -11.61
N ASP A 238 -9.43 -14.86 -11.97
CA ASP A 238 -10.32 -14.70 -13.13
C ASP A 238 -11.36 -13.60 -12.85
N SER A 239 -10.88 -12.36 -12.73
CA SER A 239 -11.69 -11.17 -12.48
C SER A 239 -11.76 -10.25 -13.68
N TYR A 240 -12.97 -9.76 -13.97
CA TYR A 240 -13.21 -8.82 -15.06
C TYR A 240 -14.31 -7.83 -14.68
N ILE A 241 -13.93 -6.56 -14.55
CA ILE A 241 -14.87 -5.47 -14.32
C ILE A 241 -14.71 -4.43 -15.42
N LYS A 242 -15.72 -4.37 -16.30
CA LYS A 242 -15.73 -3.55 -17.53
C LYS A 242 -15.20 -2.12 -17.34
N HIS A 243 -15.66 -1.42 -16.31
CA HIS A 243 -15.24 -0.03 -16.06
C HIS A 243 -13.74 0.12 -15.73
N TYR A 244 -13.09 -0.89 -15.14
CA TYR A 244 -11.64 -0.87 -14.87
C TYR A 244 -10.81 -1.29 -16.10
N GLU A 245 -11.41 -1.98 -17.06
CA GLU A 245 -10.74 -2.50 -18.25
C GLU A 245 -10.89 -1.60 -19.46
N GLU A 246 -12.00 -0.86 -19.57
CA GLU A 246 -12.32 -0.05 -20.76
C GLU A 246 -12.03 1.44 -20.59
N CYS A 247 -12.00 1.99 -19.37
CA CYS A 247 -11.60 3.38 -19.09
C CYS A 247 -10.18 3.68 -19.54
#